data_AF-A0AAW9QK13-F1
#
_entry.id   AF-A0AAW9QK13-F1
#
_cell.length_a   1.000
_cell.length_b   1.000
_cell.length_c   1.000
_cell.angle_alpha   90.00
_cell.angle_beta   90.00
_cell.angle_gamma   90.00
#
_symmetry.space_group_name_H-M   'P 1'
#
loop_
_entity.id
_entity.type
_entity.pdbx_description
1 polymer ?
#
loop_
_entity_poly.entity_id
_entity_poly.type
_entity_poly.pdbx_seq_one_letter_code
_entity_poly.pdbx_strand_id
1 'polypeptide(L)' 'ARRLMQAIEQVTANPALHTRDLGGKATTAQVTQAMCELVAAGAQGKAA' A
#
# COMPACT_ATOMS: atom_id res chain seq x y z
N ALA A 1 3.20 1.39 14.93
CA ALA A 1 2.06 1.87 14.11
C ALA A 1 2.48 2.69 12.87
N ARG A 2 3.37 3.70 12.98
CA ARG A 2 3.69 4.66 11.90
C ARG A 2 3.90 4.09 10.49
N ARG A 3 4.72 3.04 10.33
CA ARG A 3 4.98 2.43 9.00
C ARG A 3 3.72 1.89 8.33
N LEU A 4 2.86 1.25 9.11
CA LEU A 4 1.60 0.70 8.60
C LEU A 4 0.68 1.82 8.12
N MET A 5 0.55 2.88 8.92
CA MET A 5 -0.27 4.05 8.55
C MET A 5 0.24 4.72 7.27
N GLN A 6 1.56 4.89 7.13
CA GLN A 6 2.16 5.45 5.91
C GLN A 6 1.91 4.59 4.67
N ALA A 7 1.90 3.26 4.81
CA ALA A 7 1.58 2.37 3.71
C ALA A 7 0.08 2.43 3.35
N ILE A 8 -0.82 2.50 4.34
CA ILE A 8 -2.27 2.68 4.11
C ILE A 8 -2.53 3.99 3.36
N GLU A 9 -1.92 5.10 3.79
CA GLU A 9 -2.07 6.40 3.14
C GLU A 9 -1.61 6.36 1.67
N GLN A 10 -0.45 5.74 1.40
CA GLN A 10 0.05 5.61 0.03
C GLN A 10 -0.84 4.71 -0.86
N VAL A 11 -1.32 3.59 -0.32
CA VAL A 11 -2.21 2.67 -1.06
C VAL A 11 -3.55 3.35 -1.36
N THR A 12 -4.16 3.99 -0.36
CA THR A 12 -5.48 4.64 -0.52
C THR A 12 -5.42 5.89 -1.39
N ALA A 13 -4.31 6.63 -1.38
CA ALA A 13 -4.11 7.80 -2.23
C ALA A 13 -3.83 7.46 -3.71
N ASN A 14 -3.52 6.20 -4.05
CA ASN A 14 -3.20 5.79 -5.41
C ASN A 14 -4.44 5.23 -6.14
N PRO A 15 -5.03 5.95 -7.12
CA PRO A 15 -6.21 5.47 -7.84
C PRO A 15 -5.98 4.18 -8.64
N ALA A 16 -4.73 3.89 -9.02
CA ALA A 16 -4.39 2.63 -9.69
C ALA A 16 -4.55 1.40 -8.77
N LEU A 17 -4.55 1.61 -7.45
CA LEU A 17 -4.75 0.59 -6.43
C LEU A 17 -6.19 0.55 -5.88
N HIS A 18 -7.11 1.34 -6.45
CA HIS A 18 -8.51 1.28 -6.03
C HIS A 18 -9.15 -0.03 -6.51
N THR A 19 -9.81 -0.72 -5.59
CA THR A 19 -10.60 -1.93 -5.85
C THR A 19 -11.95 -1.57 -6.47
N ARG A 20 -12.70 -2.59 -6.91
CA ARG A 20 -13.99 -2.43 -7.60
C ARG A 20 -15.02 -1.63 -6.78
N ASP A 21 -15.05 -1.82 -5.46
CA ASP A 21 -15.93 -1.11 -4.53
C ASP A 21 -15.63 0.40 -4.46
N LEU A 22 -14.41 0.82 -4.81
CA LEU A 22 -13.98 2.22 -4.91
C LEU A 22 -14.00 2.75 -6.35
N GLY A 23 -14.57 1.99 -7.29
CA GLY A 23 -14.63 2.37 -8.71
C GLY A 23 -13.35 2.11 -9.51
N GLY A 24 -12.36 1.43 -8.92
CA GLY A 24 -11.12 1.06 -9.60
C GLY A 24 -11.13 -0.37 -10.17
N LYS A 25 -9.96 -0.81 -10.63
CA LYS A 25 -9.75 -2.12 -11.28
C LYS A 25 -8.78 -3.02 -10.54
N ALA A 26 -8.21 -2.55 -9.43
CA ALA A 26 -7.26 -3.34 -8.66
C ALA A 26 -7.97 -4.53 -8.00
N THR A 27 -7.25 -5.64 -7.91
CA THR A 27 -7.66 -6.83 -7.19
C THR A 27 -7.16 -6.78 -5.74
N THR A 28 -7.80 -7.50 -4.85
CA THR A 28 -7.33 -7.67 -3.46
C THR A 28 -5.89 -8.16 -3.42
N ALA A 29 -5.48 -9.03 -4.34
CA ALA A 29 -4.10 -9.51 -4.44
C ALA A 29 -3.12 -8.37 -4.76
N GLN A 30 -3.41 -7.52 -5.76
CA GLN A 30 -2.57 -6.38 -6.12
C GLN A 30 -2.45 -5.37 -4.97
N VAL A 31 -3.55 -5.07 -4.29
CA VAL A 31 -3.54 -4.14 -3.15
C VAL A 31 -2.77 -4.73 -1.97
N THR A 32 -2.94 -6.03 -1.68
CA THR A 32 -2.20 -6.72 -0.62
C THR A 32 -0.70 -6.72 -0.91
N GLN A 33 -0.32 -7.02 -2.16
CA GLN A 33 1.07 -7.02 -2.57
C GLN A 33 1.71 -5.63 -2.43
N ALA A 34 1.06 -4.58 -2.95
CA ALA A 34 1.53 -3.21 -2.82
C ALA A 34 1.67 -2.78 -1.34
N MET A 35 0.72 -3.19 -0.49
CA MET A 35 0.75 -2.93 0.94
C MET A 35 1.97 -3.58 1.61
N CYS A 36 2.24 -4.86 1.31
CA CYS A 36 3.40 -5.58 1.82
C CYS A 36 4.73 -4.95 1.37
N GLU A 37 4.83 -4.57 0.09
CA GLU A 37 6.01 -3.91 -0.49
C GLU A 37 6.30 -2.58 0.22
N LEU A 38 5.29 -1.74 0.43
CA LEU A 38 5.44 -0.45 1.11
C LEU A 38 5.82 -0.59 2.58
N VAL A 39 5.23 -1.56 3.29
CA VAL A 39 5.59 -1.84 4.69
C VAL A 39 7.04 -2.33 4.79
N ALA A 40 7.49 -3.18 3.85
CA ALA A 40 8.86 -3.70 3.81
C ALA A 40 9.88 -2.60 3.46
N ALA A 41 9.59 -1.74 2.48
CA ALA A 41 10.45 -0.62 2.11
C ALA A 41 10.68 0.35 3.29
N GLY A 42 9.64 0.62 4.10
CA GLY A 42 9.74 1.42 5.32
C GLY A 42 10.57 0.77 6.45
N ALA A 43 10.88 -0.52 6.36
CA ALA A 43 11.80 -1.20 7.27
C ALA A 43 13.26 -1.01 6.86
N GLN A 44 13.54 -0.94 5.55
CA GLN A 44 14.89 -0.82 4.98
C GLN A 44 15.50 0.58 5.21
N GLY A 45 14.69 1.64 5.24
CA GLY A 45 15.14 3.01 5.49
C GLY A 45 15.64 3.31 6.91
N LYS A 46 15.70 2.33 7.83
CA LYS A 46 16.28 2.50 9.19
C LYS A 46 17.65 1.83 9.37
N ALA A 47 18.19 1.19 8.33
CA ALA A 47 19.45 0.43 8.41
C ALA A 47 20.64 1.15 7.75
N ALA A 48 20.57 2.47 7.56
CA ALA A 48 21.63 3.32 7.01
C ALA A 48 22.01 4.42 8.00
#